data_AF-A0A848UQY7-F1
#
_entry.id   AF-A0A848UQY7-F1
#
_cell.length_a   1.000
_cell.length_b   1.000
_cell.length_c   1.000
_cell.angle_alpha   90.00
_cell.angle_beta   90.00
_cell.angle_gamma   90.00
#
_symmetry.space_group_name_H-M   'P 1'
#
loop_
_entity.id
_entity.type
_entity.pdbx_description
1 polymer ?
#
loop_
_entity_poly.entity_id
_entity_poly.type
_entity_poly.pdbx_seq_one_letter_code
_entity_poly.pdbx_strand_id
1 'polypeptide(L)' 'AENSKERTIDITTLPNGVYFLSIEYNGKRFNKRIIKED' A
#
# COMPACT_ATOMS: atom_id res chain seq x y z
N ALA A 1 -20.40 11.52 -10.49
CA ALA A 1 -20.06 10.25 -9.80
C ALA A 1 -18.60 10.35 -9.39
N GLU A 2 -18.34 10.78 -8.15
CA GLU A 2 -16.98 10.91 -7.63
C GLU A 2 -16.53 9.51 -7.22
N ASN A 3 -15.65 8.89 -8.02
CA ASN A 3 -15.10 7.57 -7.74
C ASN A 3 -14.27 7.68 -6.45
N SER A 4 -14.86 7.26 -5.33
CA SER A 4 -14.31 7.47 -4.01
C SER A 4 -13.01 6.68 -3.83
N LYS A 5 -11.90 7.40 -4.01
CA LYS A 5 -10.62 7.28 -3.30
C LYS A 5 -9.73 6.09 -3.67
N GLU A 6 -9.30 6.02 -4.92
CA GLU A 6 -8.02 5.38 -5.21
C GLU A 6 -6.90 6.21 -4.56
N ARG A 7 -6.13 5.59 -3.65
CA ARG A 7 -4.92 6.19 -3.06
C ARG A 7 -3.71 5.40 -3.54
N THR A 8 -2.88 6.04 -4.34
CA THR A 8 -1.61 5.48 -4.78
C THR A 8 -0.54 5.72 -3.72
N ILE A 9 0.20 4.67 -3.39
CA ILE A 9 1.37 4.74 -2.51
C ILE A 9 2.59 4.57 -3.39
N ASP A 10 3.38 5.62 -3.52
CA ASP A 10 4.64 5.57 -4.26
C ASP A 10 5.73 4.96 -3.38
N ILE A 11 6.36 3.90 -3.89
CA ILE A 11 7.46 3.18 -3.23
C ILE A 11 8.75 3.22 -4.04
N THR A 12 8.80 4.02 -5.12
CA THR A 12 9.93 4.06 -6.06
C THR A 12 11.23 4.53 -5.43
N THR A 13 11.16 5.41 -4.43
CA THR A 13 12.32 5.92 -3.69
C THR A 13 12.78 5.01 -2.56
N LEU A 14 12.04 3.94 -2.27
CA LEU A 14 12.39 3.00 -1.22
C LEU A 14 13.42 1.96 -1.73
N PRO A 15 14.38 1.54 -0.89
CA PRO A 15 15.34 0.49 -1.26
C PRO A 15 14.67 -0.84 -1.61
N ASN A 16 15.40 -1.72 -2.30
CA ASN A 16 14.94 -3.10 -2.46
C ASN A 16 14.82 -3.79 -1.10
N GLY A 17 13.75 -4.57 -0.95
CA GLY A 17 13.40 -5.16 0.33
C GLY A 17 11.94 -5.56 0.43
N VAL A 18 11.57 -6.03 1.62
CA VAL A 18 10.22 -6.50 1.93
C VAL A 18 9.48 -5.44 2.74
N TYR A 19 8.31 -5.04 2.25
CA TYR A 19 7.45 -4.04 2.85
C TYR A 19 6.10 -4.64 3.26
N PHE A 20 5.55 -4.13 4.36
CA PHE A 20 4.22 -4.51 4.84
C PHE A 20 3.30 -3.29 4.83
N LEU A 21 2.38 -3.26 3.86
CA LEU A 21 1.35 -2.25 3.80
C LEU A 21 0.17 -2.66 4.69
N SER A 22 -0.15 -1.82 5.69
CA SER A 22 -1.34 -1.95 6.52
C SER A 22 -2.32 -0.81 6.20
N ILE A 23 -3.56 -1.14 5.86
CA ILE A 23 -4.63 -0.17 5.63
C ILE A 23 -5.77 -0.50 6.59
N GLU A 24 -6.30 0.53 7.26
CA GLU A 24 -7.51 0.44 8.07
C GLU A 24 -8.65 1.17 7.35
N TYR A 25 -9.79 0.48 7.18
CA TYR A 25 -10.98 1.05 6.58
C TYR A 25 -12.23 0.50 7.26
N ASN A 26 -13.09 1.39 7.77
CA ASN A 26 -14.31 1.05 8.50
C ASN A 26 -14.10 -0.01 9.61
N GLY A 27 -13.03 0.15 10.40
CA GLY A 27 -12.68 -0.76 11.50
C GLY A 27 -12.11 -2.11 11.07
N LYS A 28 -11.94 -2.34 9.76
CA LYS A 28 -11.30 -3.55 9.22
C LYS A 28 -9.88 -3.25 8.77
N ARG A 29 -8.95 -4.10 9.18
CA ARG A 29 -7.53 -4.01 8.81
C ARG A 29 -7.20 -4.96 7.67
N PHE A 30 -6.52 -4.44 6.66
CA PHE A 30 -6.02 -5.18 5.51
C PHE A 30 -4.50 -5.06 5.48
N ASN A 31 -3.82 -6.19 5.31
CA ASN A 31 -2.37 -6.23 5.26
C ASN A 31 -1.93 -6.82 3.91
N LYS A 32 -0.92 -6.22 3.29
CA LYS A 32 -0.31 -6.70 2.05
C LYS A 32 1.20 -6.72 2.20
N ARG A 33 1.82 -7.86 1.89
CA ARG A 33 3.27 -7.98 1.74
C ARG A 33 3.66 -7.57 0.33
N ILE A 34 4.66 -6.71 0.21
CA ILE A 34 5.20 -6.21 -1.06
C ILE A 34 6.68 -6.54 -1.08
N ILE A 35 7.15 -7.15 -2.16
CA ILE A 35 8.56 -7.41 -2.39
C ILE A 35 8.99 -6.41 -3.46
N LYS A 36 9.95 -5.54 -3.13
CA LYS A 36 10.58 -4.62 -4.08
C LYS A 36 11.95 -5.19 -4.43
N GLU A 37 12.08 -5.59 -5.68
CA GLU A 37 13.33 -6.01 -6.31
C GLU A 37 13.38 -5.25 -7.63
N ASP A 38 14.38 -4.38 -7.80
CA ASP A 38 14.66 -3.71 -9.08
C ASP A 38 15.27 -4.70 -10.08
#